data_AF-A0A1I6KT29-F1
#
_entry.id   AF-A0A1I6KT29-F1
#
_cell.length_a   1.000
_cell.length_b   1.000
_cell.length_c   1.000
_cell.angle_alpha   90.00
_cell.angle_beta   90.00
_cell.angle_gamma   90.00
#
_symmetry.space_group_name_H-M   'P 1'
#
loop_
_entity.id
_entity.type
_entity.pdbx_description
1 polymer ?
#
loop_
_entity_poly.entity_id
_entity_poly.type
_entity_poly.pdbx_seq_one_letter_code
_entity_poly.pdbx_strand_id
1 'polypeptide(L)'
;MPIIRGRLKTIVLGALVVFLSGGIGFYFGFGKGANIMATLASQNRVFDSLSDVRRSVSVLEAADSDLVRRKVATDLRVALFSLDSYSSAVPFVKCRDQDRKALELAASYIAANPDPRIFNGTAELGRGLRFCEGR
;
A
#
# COMPACT_ATOMS: atom_id res chain seq x y z
N MET A 1 -26.38 14.55 -61.40
CA MET A 1 -26.25 13.60 -60.26
C MET A 1 -25.23 14.11 -59.23
N PRO A 2 -25.61 14.88 -58.18
CA PRO A 2 -24.66 15.37 -57.16
C PRO A 2 -24.92 14.90 -55.71
N ILE A 3 -25.72 13.84 -55.49
CA ILE A 3 -26.23 13.49 -54.15
C ILE A 3 -25.22 12.65 -53.32
N ILE A 4 -24.21 12.04 -53.95
CA ILE A 4 -23.33 11.05 -53.29
C ILE A 4 -22.18 11.72 -52.51
N ARG A 5 -21.77 12.94 -52.89
CA ARG A 5 -20.58 13.61 -52.33
C ARG A 5 -20.79 14.19 -50.90
N GLY A 6 -22.04 14.48 -50.53
CA GLY A 6 -22.38 15.06 -49.22
C GLY A 6 -22.36 14.05 -48.08
N ARG A 7 -22.87 12.83 -48.31
CA ARG A 7 -22.99 11.80 -47.25
C ARG A 7 -21.66 11.21 -46.82
N LEU A 8 -20.66 11.17 -47.69
CA LEU A 8 -19.33 10.64 -47.37
C LEU A 8 -18.60 11.54 -46.35
N LYS A 9 -18.74 12.87 -46.47
CA LYS A 9 -18.15 13.83 -45.51
C LYS A 9 -18.76 13.68 -44.12
N THR A 10 -20.08 13.48 -44.03
CA THR A 10 -20.78 13.35 -42.74
C THR A 10 -20.43 12.05 -42.01
N ILE A 11 -20.25 10.94 -42.74
CA ILE A 11 -19.86 9.65 -42.15
C ILE A 11 -18.42 9.69 -41.64
N VAL A 12 -17.50 10.29 -42.40
CA VAL A 12 -16.10 10.45 -41.97
C VAL A 12 -16.01 11.36 -40.74
N LEU A 13 -16.79 12.44 -40.68
CA LEU A 13 -16.81 13.35 -39.52
C LEU A 13 -17.40 12.66 -38.28
N GLY A 14 -18.48 11.88 -38.43
CA GLY A 14 -19.09 11.12 -37.35
C GLY A 14 -18.16 10.04 -36.77
N ALA A 15 -17.44 9.32 -37.64
CA ALA A 15 -16.45 8.33 -37.22
C ALA A 15 -15.29 8.97 -36.46
N LEU A 16 -14.82 10.16 -36.89
CA LEU A 16 -13.74 10.89 -36.24
C LEU A 16 -14.14 11.38 -34.83
N VAL A 17 -15.38 11.85 -34.66
CA VAL A 17 -15.90 12.29 -33.35
C VAL A 17 -16.03 11.11 -32.39
N VAL A 18 -16.54 9.95 -32.85
CA VAL A 18 -16.65 8.74 -32.02
C VAL A 18 -15.26 8.20 -31.62
N PHE A 19 -14.29 8.23 -32.54
CA PHE A 19 -12.91 7.82 -32.25
C PHE A 19 -12.22 8.76 -31.24
N LEU A 20 -12.41 10.07 -31.39
CA LEU A 20 -11.85 11.08 -30.49
C LEU A 20 -12.55 11.07 -29.11
N SER A 21 -13.86 10.86 -29.06
CA SER A 21 -14.60 10.75 -27.79
C SER A 21 -14.28 9.45 -27.05
N GLY A 22 -14.08 8.34 -27.78
CA GLY A 22 -13.71 7.04 -27.22
C GLY A 22 -12.30 7.01 -26.64
N GLY A 23 -11.32 7.58 -27.33
CA GLY A 23 -9.92 7.58 -26.88
C GLY A 23 -9.68 8.41 -25.62
N ILE A 24 -10.30 9.59 -25.52
CA ILE A 24 -10.17 10.46 -24.35
C ILE A 24 -10.93 9.86 -23.15
N GLY A 25 -12.16 9.37 -23.36
CA GLY A 25 -12.93 8.69 -22.31
C GLY A 25 -12.27 7.42 -21.78
N PHE A 26 -11.62 6.63 -22.65
CA PHE A 26 -10.90 5.42 -22.28
C PHE A 26 -9.61 5.72 -21.52
N TYR A 27 -8.81 6.71 -21.95
CA TYR A 27 -7.56 7.08 -21.27
C TYR A 27 -7.81 7.68 -19.89
N PHE A 28 -8.80 8.58 -19.76
CA PHE A 28 -9.18 9.14 -18.46
C PHE A 28 -9.95 8.14 -17.58
N GLY A 29 -10.76 7.26 -18.16
CA GLY A 29 -11.52 6.22 -17.44
C GLY A 29 -10.62 5.13 -16.87
N PHE A 30 -9.71 4.56 -17.68
CA PHE A 30 -8.73 3.59 -17.20
C PHE A 30 -7.67 4.24 -16.32
N GLY A 31 -7.20 5.45 -16.64
CA GLY A 31 -6.22 6.16 -15.83
C GLY A 31 -6.74 6.47 -14.43
N LYS A 32 -7.95 7.01 -14.30
CA LYS A 32 -8.57 7.25 -12.98
C LYS A 32 -8.94 5.94 -12.27
N GLY A 33 -9.47 4.95 -13.00
CA GLY A 33 -9.79 3.64 -12.44
C GLY A 33 -8.55 2.90 -11.89
N ALA A 34 -7.46 2.91 -12.65
CA ALA A 34 -6.19 2.30 -12.26
C ALA A 34 -5.57 3.02 -11.05
N ASN A 35 -5.63 4.35 -11.00
CA ASN A 35 -5.16 5.11 -9.83
C ASN A 35 -5.98 4.81 -8.57
N ILE A 36 -7.31 4.70 -8.69
CA ILE A 36 -8.18 4.32 -7.57
C ILE A 36 -7.85 2.89 -7.10
N MET A 37 -7.72 1.94 -8.03
CA MET A 37 -7.36 0.54 -7.69
C MET A 37 -5.98 0.42 -7.06
N ALA A 38 -4.98 1.17 -7.56
CA ALA A 38 -3.64 1.21 -6.97
C ALA A 38 -3.66 1.80 -5.55
N THR A 39 -4.47 2.83 -5.33
CA THR A 39 -4.65 3.45 -4.01
C THR A 39 -5.35 2.51 -3.03
N LEU A 40 -6.42 1.83 -3.46
CA LEU A 40 -7.11 0.80 -2.68
C LEU A 40 -6.21 -0.38 -2.33
N ALA A 41 -5.45 -0.88 -3.31
CA ALA A 41 -4.49 -1.95 -3.09
C ALA A 41 -3.42 -1.54 -2.05
N SER A 42 -2.91 -0.31 -2.14
CA SER A 42 -1.92 0.22 -1.20
C SER A 42 -2.51 0.36 0.22
N GLN A 43 -3.76 0.81 0.34
CA GLN A 43 -4.45 0.88 1.63
C GLN A 43 -4.64 -0.51 2.24
N ASN A 44 -5.07 -1.49 1.45
CA ASN A 44 -5.21 -2.87 1.93
C ASN A 44 -3.88 -3.42 2.43
N ARG A 45 -2.78 -3.19 1.68
CA ARG A 45 -1.44 -3.60 2.09
C ARG A 45 -1.02 -2.98 3.43
N VAL A 46 -1.37 -1.73 3.68
CA VAL A 46 -1.08 -1.05 4.95
C VAL A 46 -1.88 -1.67 6.09
N PHE A 47 -3.18 -1.90 5.91
CA PHE A 47 -3.99 -2.54 6.94
C PHE A 47 -3.54 -3.97 7.24
N ASP A 48 -3.18 -4.73 6.21
CA ASP A 48 -2.59 -6.06 6.35
C ASP A 48 -1.29 -5.97 7.15
N SER A 49 -0.39 -5.04 6.79
CA SER A 49 0.88 -4.88 7.48
C SER A 49 0.72 -4.44 8.95
N LEU A 50 -0.22 -3.53 9.25
CA LEU A 50 -0.57 -3.17 10.64
C LEU A 50 -1.15 -4.37 11.40
N SER A 51 -1.93 -5.21 10.73
CA SER A 51 -2.44 -6.45 11.31
C SER A 51 -1.32 -7.46 11.60
N ASP A 52 -0.35 -7.57 10.70
CA ASP A 52 0.81 -8.45 10.86
C ASP A 52 1.75 -7.96 11.97
N VAL A 53 1.92 -6.64 12.14
CA VAL A 53 2.62 -6.06 13.29
C VAL A 53 1.91 -6.47 14.58
N ARG A 54 0.60 -6.21 14.70
CA ARG A 54 -0.21 -6.56 15.88
C ARG A 54 -0.12 -8.04 16.23
N ARG A 55 -0.25 -8.91 15.22
CA ARG A 55 -0.13 -10.34 15.39
C ARG A 55 1.27 -10.74 15.84
N SER A 56 2.30 -10.20 15.19
CA SER A 56 3.68 -10.57 15.49
C SER A 56 4.07 -10.18 16.91
N VAL A 57 3.73 -8.97 17.38
CA VAL A 57 4.05 -8.58 18.76
C VAL A 57 3.32 -9.44 19.79
N SER A 58 2.03 -9.75 19.56
CA SER A 58 1.26 -10.63 20.45
C SER A 58 1.84 -12.04 20.52
N VAL A 59 2.32 -12.58 19.39
CA VAL A 59 2.95 -13.91 19.37
C VAL A 59 4.35 -13.86 20.01
N LEU A 60 5.12 -12.79 19.82
CA LEU A 60 6.44 -12.64 20.44
C LEU A 60 6.37 -12.59 21.97
N GLU A 61 5.34 -11.96 22.53
CA GLU A 61 5.08 -11.92 23.97
C GLU A 61 4.76 -13.31 24.54
N ALA A 62 4.10 -14.17 23.77
CA ALA A 62 3.68 -15.51 24.18
C ALA A 62 4.63 -16.63 23.72
N ALA A 63 5.72 -16.31 23.00
CA ALA A 63 6.57 -17.32 22.37
C ALA A 63 7.61 -17.92 23.33
N ASP A 64 7.37 -19.15 23.75
CA ASP A 64 8.31 -19.92 24.59
C ASP A 64 9.51 -20.49 23.81
N SER A 65 9.38 -20.66 22.47
CA SER A 65 10.42 -21.24 21.62
C SER A 65 11.23 -20.19 20.87
N ASP A 66 12.56 -20.30 20.94
CA ASP A 66 13.50 -19.46 20.19
C ASP A 66 13.30 -19.53 18.66
N LEU A 67 12.94 -20.70 18.13
CA LEU A 67 12.68 -20.86 16.70
C LEU A 67 11.45 -20.04 16.27
N VAL A 68 10.36 -20.15 17.04
CA VAL A 68 9.13 -19.38 16.82
C VAL A 68 9.45 -17.90 16.94
N ARG A 69 10.19 -17.51 17.98
CA ARG A 69 10.55 -16.11 18.23
C ARG A 69 11.32 -15.51 17.05
N ARG A 70 12.33 -16.20 16.52
CA ARG A 70 13.09 -15.73 15.34
C ARG A 70 12.23 -15.62 14.08
N LYS A 71 11.36 -16.61 13.83
CA LYS A 71 10.45 -16.56 12.69
C LYS A 71 9.54 -15.35 12.79
N VAL A 72 8.90 -15.16 13.95
CA VAL A 72 7.95 -14.06 14.15
C VAL A 72 8.66 -12.71 14.18
N ALA A 73 9.89 -12.63 14.67
CA ALA A 73 10.71 -11.42 14.57
C ALA A 73 11.04 -11.07 13.11
N THR A 74 11.26 -12.08 12.26
CA THR A 74 11.42 -11.88 10.81
C THR A 74 10.11 -11.42 10.16
N ASP A 75 8.99 -12.02 10.53
CA ASP A 75 7.66 -11.62 10.05
C ASP A 75 7.35 -10.16 10.46
N LEU A 76 7.69 -9.77 11.70
CA LEU A 76 7.58 -8.40 12.20
C LEU A 76 8.42 -7.43 11.36
N ARG A 77 9.68 -7.79 11.07
CA ARG A 77 10.57 -6.97 10.22
C ARG A 77 9.96 -6.73 8.84
N VAL A 78 9.42 -7.78 8.21
CA VAL A 78 8.79 -7.68 6.89
C VAL A 78 7.56 -6.78 6.93
N ALA A 79 6.71 -6.91 7.96
CA ALA A 79 5.54 -6.05 8.13
C ALA A 79 5.93 -4.57 8.29
N LEU A 80 6.95 -4.26 9.08
CA LEU A 80 7.45 -2.90 9.27
C LEU A 80 8.05 -2.31 7.97
N PHE A 81 8.79 -3.11 7.21
CA PHE A 81 9.33 -2.70 5.91
C PHE A 81 8.21 -2.42 4.90
N SER A 82 7.16 -3.25 4.90
CA SER A 82 5.97 -3.04 4.07
C SER A 82 5.26 -1.74 4.43
N LEU A 83 5.09 -1.43 5.72
CA LEU A 83 4.49 -0.16 6.16
C LEU A 83 5.24 1.06 5.63
N ASP A 84 6.58 1.03 5.69
CA ASP A 84 7.39 2.11 5.12
C ASP A 84 7.18 2.23 3.60
N SER A 85 7.24 1.11 2.89
CA SER A 85 7.12 1.05 1.42
C SER A 85 5.82 1.64 0.90
N TYR A 86 4.72 1.50 1.64
CA TYR A 86 3.41 2.04 1.24
C TYR A 86 3.08 3.38 1.90
N SER A 87 3.92 3.90 2.80
CA SER A 87 3.62 5.10 3.60
C SER A 87 3.28 6.35 2.80
N SER A 88 3.92 6.55 1.63
CA SER A 88 3.66 7.68 0.75
C SER A 88 2.43 7.49 -0.15
N ALA A 89 2.03 6.25 -0.41
CA ALA A 89 0.89 5.91 -1.26
C ALA A 89 -0.47 6.02 -0.54
N VAL A 90 -0.46 6.14 0.79
CA VAL A 90 -1.69 6.12 1.61
C VAL A 90 -1.79 7.29 2.62
N PRO A 91 -1.82 8.55 2.15
CA PRO A 91 -1.75 9.71 3.03
C PRO A 91 -2.93 9.84 4.01
N PHE A 92 -4.05 9.15 3.77
CA PHE A 92 -5.29 9.27 4.55
C PHE A 92 -5.57 8.09 5.50
N VAL A 93 -4.64 7.14 5.66
CA VAL A 93 -4.83 6.04 6.61
C VAL A 93 -4.78 6.58 8.03
N LYS A 94 -5.89 6.40 8.76
CA LYS A 94 -5.98 6.73 10.18
C LYS A 94 -5.56 5.53 11.02
N CYS A 95 -4.57 5.73 11.89
CA CYS A 95 -4.19 4.72 12.85
C CYS A 95 -5.19 4.66 14.00
N ARG A 96 -5.55 3.44 14.42
CA ARG A 96 -6.29 3.21 15.66
C ARG A 96 -5.32 3.10 16.82
N ASP A 97 -5.82 3.25 18.05
CA ASP A 97 -4.97 3.17 19.25
C ASP A 97 -4.25 1.83 19.38
N GLN A 98 -4.91 0.75 18.98
CA GLN A 98 -4.29 -0.59 18.92
C GLN A 98 -3.14 -0.68 17.93
N ASP A 99 -3.19 0.08 16.82
CA ASP A 99 -2.14 0.07 15.80
C ASP A 99 -0.92 0.85 16.33
N ARG A 100 -1.15 2.00 17.00
CA ARG A 100 -0.11 2.79 17.69
C ARG A 100 0.57 1.96 18.78
N LYS A 101 -0.22 1.36 19.66
CA LYS A 101 0.29 0.50 20.74
C LYS A 101 1.12 -0.66 20.21
N ALA A 102 0.71 -1.28 19.11
CA ALA A 102 1.47 -2.38 18.52
C ALA A 102 2.82 -1.94 17.94
N LEU A 103 2.89 -0.74 17.34
CA LEU A 103 4.15 -0.17 16.87
C LEU A 103 5.07 0.21 18.03
N GLU A 104 4.53 0.73 19.14
CA GLU A 104 5.29 0.99 20.38
C GLU A 104 5.85 -0.30 21.00
N LEU A 105 5.03 -1.36 21.05
CA LEU A 105 5.47 -2.68 21.51
C LEU A 105 6.52 -3.28 20.59
N ALA A 106 6.37 -3.11 19.27
CA ALA A 106 7.37 -3.56 18.30
C ALA A 106 8.71 -2.81 18.50
N ALA A 107 8.67 -1.50 18.69
CA ALA A 107 9.87 -0.69 18.98
C ALA A 107 10.55 -1.16 20.27
N SER A 108 9.76 -1.39 21.32
CA SER A 108 10.26 -1.88 22.61
C SER A 108 10.89 -3.28 22.48
N TYR A 109 10.24 -4.18 21.74
CA TYR A 109 10.76 -5.52 21.49
C TYR A 109 12.10 -5.49 20.74
N ILE A 110 12.21 -4.69 19.68
CA ILE A 110 13.43 -4.55 18.87
C ILE A 110 14.57 -3.95 19.70
N ALA A 111 14.27 -2.94 20.54
CA ALA A 111 15.25 -2.35 21.43
C ALA A 111 15.77 -3.35 22.49
N ALA A 112 14.89 -4.21 23.01
CA ALA A 112 15.25 -5.25 23.97
C ALA A 112 15.96 -6.45 23.33
N ASN A 113 15.76 -6.69 22.03
CA ASN A 113 16.31 -7.83 21.30
C ASN A 113 17.08 -7.37 20.04
N PRO A 114 18.24 -6.72 20.21
CA PRO A 114 19.04 -6.25 19.09
C PRO A 114 19.69 -7.44 18.36
N ASP A 115 18.98 -8.05 17.42
CA ASP A 115 19.53 -9.01 16.47
C ASP A 115 19.80 -8.30 15.14
N PRO A 116 21.06 -7.96 14.80
CA PRO A 116 21.38 -7.25 13.56
C PRO A 116 21.10 -8.08 12.30
N ARG A 117 20.91 -9.41 12.42
CA ARG A 117 20.54 -10.27 11.30
C ARG A 117 19.06 -10.13 10.95
N ILE A 118 18.23 -9.80 11.93
CA ILE A 118 16.77 -9.64 11.76
C ILE A 118 16.40 -8.15 11.71
N PHE A 119 16.92 -7.34 12.62
CA PHE A 119 16.70 -5.91 12.69
C PHE A 119 18.00 -5.18 12.39
N ASN A 120 18.49 -5.28 11.15
CA ASN A 120 19.49 -4.31 10.70
C ASN A 120 18.85 -2.92 10.81
N GLY A 121 19.48 -1.98 11.53
CA GLY A 121 18.90 -0.67 11.88
C GLY A 121 18.76 0.26 10.68
N THR A 122 18.03 -0.15 9.65
CA THR A 122 17.86 0.61 8.43
C THR A 122 16.79 1.68 8.64
N ALA A 123 16.90 2.76 7.87
CA ALA A 123 15.98 3.88 7.96
C ALA A 123 14.53 3.46 7.68
N GLU A 124 14.33 2.41 6.87
CA GLU A 124 13.03 1.84 6.50
C GLU A 124 12.31 1.28 7.73
N LEU A 125 13.00 0.48 8.55
CA LEU A 125 12.43 -0.06 9.79
C LEU A 125 12.03 1.07 10.74
N GLY A 126 12.89 2.09 10.88
CA GLY A 126 12.61 3.26 11.71
C GLY A 126 11.43 4.10 11.20
N ARG A 127 11.20 4.17 9.88
CA ARG A 127 10.01 4.84 9.32
C ARG A 127 8.76 3.99 9.48
N GLY A 128 8.85 2.66 9.32
CA GLY A 128 7.77 1.73 9.58
C GLY A 128 7.27 1.77 11.03
N LEU A 129 8.19 1.83 12.00
CA LEU A 129 7.84 1.99 13.43
C LEU A 129 7.12 3.30 13.72
N ARG A 130 7.47 4.37 12.98
CA ARG A 130 6.89 5.70 13.11
C ARG A 130 5.71 5.94 12.16
N PHE A 131 5.17 4.90 11.55
CA PHE A 131 4.12 5.03 10.54
C PHE A 131 2.89 5.80 11.05
N CYS A 132 2.56 5.67 12.34
CA CYS A 132 1.41 6.36 12.95
C CYS A 132 1.76 7.71 13.59
N GLU A 133 3.03 8.14 13.58
CA GLU A 133 3.40 9.46 14.09
C GLU A 133 2.90 10.54 13.12
N GLY A 134 1.94 11.36 13.58
CA GLY A 134 1.34 12.42 12.78
C GLY A 134 0.11 12.02 11.93
N ARG A 135 -0.51 10.86 12.21
CA ARG A 135 -1.73 10.37 11.54
C ARG A 135 -2.86 10.01 12.51
#